data_AF-A0A9W8D2V3-F1
#
_entry.id   AF-A0A9W8D2V3-F1
#
_cell.length_a   1.000
_cell.length_b   1.000
_cell.length_c   1.000
_cell.angle_alpha   90.00
_cell.angle_beta   90.00
_cell.angle_gamma   90.00
#
_symmetry.space_group_name_H-M   'P 1'
#
loop_
_entity.id
_entity.type
_entity.pdbx_description
1 polymer ?
#
loop_
_entity_poly.entity_id
_entity_poly.type
_entity_poly.pdbx_seq_one_letter_code
_entity_poly.pdbx_strand_id
1 'polypeptide(L)' 'MSEFPHSTVVTVPFGEPRLARIASESLQVDRELSGDKVVRTISVDDANLVVSFTANSLRVLR' A
#
# COMPACT_ATOMS: atom_id res chain seq x y z
N MET A 1 22.67 -5.33 1.17
CA MET A 1 21.48 -5.91 0.52
C MET A 1 20.26 -5.34 1.22
N SER A 2 19.26 -4.84 0.50
CA SER A 2 18.02 -4.34 1.10
C SER A 2 17.31 -5.47 1.84
N GLU A 3 16.84 -5.23 3.06
CA GLU A 3 16.05 -6.18 3.86
C GLU A 3 14.74 -6.59 3.16
N PHE A 4 14.25 -5.73 2.26
CA PHE A 4 13.06 -5.93 1.44
C PHE A 4 13.40 -5.67 -0.04
N PRO A 5 13.92 -6.67 -0.79
CA PRO A 5 14.36 -6.48 -2.17
C PRO A 5 13.23 -6.49 -3.20
N HIS A 6 12.01 -6.89 -2.82
CA HIS A 6 10.86 -6.95 -3.72
C HIS A 6 9.89 -5.83 -3.42
N SER A 7 9.41 -5.14 -4.46
CA SER A 7 8.44 -4.06 -4.31
C SER A 7 7.39 -4.08 -5.41
N THR A 8 6.22 -3.54 -5.12
CA THR A 8 5.19 -3.23 -6.10
C THR A 8 4.43 -1.97 -5.70
N VAL A 9 3.90 -1.26 -6.68
CA VAL A 9 3.04 -0.09 -6.48
C VAL A 9 1.72 -0.36 -7.18
N VAL A 10 0.63 -0.16 -6.45
CA VAL A 10 -0.73 -0.28 -6.96
C VAL A 10 -1.38 1.09 -6.92
N THR A 11 -1.88 1.54 -8.05
CA THR A 11 -2.62 2.79 -8.18
C THR A 11 -4.07 2.48 -8.52
N VAL A 12 -4.99 2.92 -7.67
CA VAL A 12 -6.43 2.70 -7.86
C VAL A 12 -7.10 4.05 -8.10
N PRO A 13 -7.64 4.30 -9.30
CA PRO A 13 -8.38 5.53 -9.57
C PRO A 13 -9.78 5.47 -8.98
N PHE A 14 -10.22 6.58 -8.39
CA PHE A 14 -11.57 6.83 -7.91
C PHE A 14 -12.24 7.91 -8.75
N GLY A 15 -13.57 7.91 -8.76
CA GLY A 15 -14.34 8.95 -9.46
C GLY A 15 -14.23 10.34 -8.84
N GLU A 16 -13.86 10.42 -7.55
CA GLU A 16 -13.71 11.69 -6.81
C GLU A 16 -12.54 11.62 -5.82
N PRO A 17 -11.78 12.72 -5.61
CA PRO A 17 -10.72 12.80 -4.60
C PRO A 17 -11.17 12.44 -3.18
N ARG A 18 -12.41 12.80 -2.84
CA ARG A 18 -12.99 12.49 -1.52
C ARG A 18 -13.07 10.98 -1.29
N LEU A 19 -13.38 10.20 -2.33
CA LEU A 19 -13.49 8.74 -2.22
C LEU A 19 -12.11 8.09 -2.02
N ALA A 20 -11.08 8.59 -2.71
CA ALA A 20 -9.71 8.12 -2.52
C ALA A 20 -9.21 8.38 -1.08
N ARG A 21 -9.55 9.54 -0.50
CA ARG A 21 -9.26 9.86 0.92
C ARG A 21 -9.97 8.91 1.89
N ILE A 22 -11.26 8.69 1.71
CA ILE A 22 -12.03 7.75 2.55
C ILE A 22 -11.43 6.35 2.48
N ALA A 23 -11.07 5.88 1.28
CA ALA A 23 -10.43 4.58 1.11
C ALA A 23 -9.07 4.51 1.84
N SER A 24 -8.24 5.55 1.72
CA SER A 24 -6.97 5.64 2.43
C SER A 24 -7.15 5.56 3.95
N GLU A 25 -8.04 6.38 4.51
CA GLU A 25 -8.34 6.40 5.94
C GLU A 25 -8.85 5.04 6.44
N SER A 26 -9.75 4.41 5.67
CA SER A 26 -10.32 3.10 6.02
C SER A 26 -9.26 2.00 6.03
N LEU A 27 -8.33 2.02 5.07
CA LEU A 27 -7.28 1.00 4.94
C LEU A 27 -6.09 1.22 5.89
N GLN A 28 -5.89 2.44 6.41
CA GLN A 28 -4.84 2.75 7.39
C GLN A 28 -5.10 2.14 8.78
N VAL A 29 -6.35 1.84 9.12
CA VAL A 29 -6.71 1.25 10.42
C VAL A 29 -6.22 -0.19 10.54
N ASP A 30 -6.10 -0.90 9.42
CA ASP A 30 -5.56 -2.27 9.40
C ASP A 30 -4.04 -2.24 9.52
N ARG A 31 -3.53 -2.63 10.70
CA ARG A 31 -2.12 -2.96 10.86
C ARG A 31 -1.80 -4.25 10.13
N GLU A 32 -0.70 -4.23 9.38
CA GLU A 32 -0.20 -5.43 8.72
C GLU A 32 0.14 -6.52 9.74
N LEU A 33 -0.42 -7.72 9.53
CA LEU A 33 -0.23 -8.88 10.40
C LEU A 33 1.21 -9.41 10.41
N SER A 34 2.09 -8.91 9.54
CA SER A 34 3.49 -9.35 9.40
C SER A 34 4.41 -8.19 9.02
N GLY A 35 4.41 -7.12 9.83
CA GLY A 35 5.26 -5.94 9.63
C GLY A 35 6.78 -6.23 9.62
N ASP A 36 7.19 -7.44 10.02
CA ASP A 36 8.55 -7.97 9.92
C ASP A 36 8.90 -8.50 8.52
N LYS A 37 7.91 -8.74 7.65
CA LYS A 37 8.08 -9.38 6.33
C LYS A 37 7.61 -8.52 5.16
N VAL A 38 6.68 -7.60 5.43
CA VAL A 38 6.13 -6.67 4.45
C VAL A 38 5.91 -5.31 5.10
N VAL A 39 6.17 -4.27 4.32
CA VAL A 39 5.86 -2.89 4.67
C VAL A 39 4.95 -2.34 3.58
N ARG A 40 3.79 -1.83 3.98
CA ARG A 40 2.88 -1.08 3.11
C ARG A 40 2.87 0.39 3.46
N THR A 41 2.84 1.23 2.43
CA THR A 41 2.60 2.67 2.55
C THR A 41 1.41 3.04 1.68
N ILE A 42 0.41 3.66 2.29
CA ILE A 42 -0.81 4.11 1.61
C ILE A 42 -0.77 5.64 1.53
N SER A 43 -1.00 6.17 0.35
CA SER A 43 -1.04 7.60 0.06
C SER A 43 -2.15 7.91 -0.95
N VAL A 44 -2.52 9.18 -1.07
CA VAL A 44 -3.51 9.66 -2.04
C VAL A 44 -2.88 10.74 -2.90
N ASP A 45 -3.05 10.62 -4.21
CA ASP A 45 -2.66 11.60 -5.23
C ASP A 45 -3.91 12.00 -6.02
N ASP A 46 -4.50 13.15 -5.70
CA ASP A 46 -5.81 13.60 -6.16
C ASP A 46 -6.92 12.56 -5.97
N ALA A 47 -7.38 11.96 -7.07
CA ALA A 47 -8.42 10.92 -7.10
C ALA A 47 -7.83 9.51 -7.14
N ASN A 48 -6.52 9.35 -6.97
CA ASN A 48 -5.84 8.07 -7.00
C ASN A 48 -5.41 7.66 -5.59
N LEU A 49 -5.74 6.43 -5.20
CA LEU A 49 -5.13 5.78 -4.05
C LEU A 49 -3.85 5.09 -4.53
N VAL A 50 -2.72 5.45 -3.94
CA VAL A 50 -1.40 4.89 -4.27
C VAL A 50 -0.91 4.06 -3.09
N VAL A 51 -0.77 2.76 -3.31
CA VAL A 51 -0.31 1.80 -2.31
C VAL A 51 1.03 1.21 -2.74
N SER A 52 2.06 1.44 -1.94
CA SER A 52 3.39 0.86 -2.14
C SER A 52 3.62 -0.28 -1.18
N PHE A 53 4.13 -1.41 -1.68
CA PHE A 53 4.50 -2.57 -0.88
C PHE A 53 5.97 -2.88 -1.08
N THR A 54 6.66 -3.22 0.00
CA THR A 54 8.01 -3.80 -0.03
C THR A 54 8.05 -5.06 0.83
N ALA A 55 8.61 -6.16 0.33
CA ALA A 55 8.64 -7.45 1.00
C ALA A 55 9.99 -8.17 0.86
N ASN A 56 10.24 -9.10 1.79
CA ASN A 56 11.48 -9.89 1.83
C ASN A 56 11.47 -11.10 0.86
N SER A 57 10.30 -11.46 0.32
CA SER A 57 10.14 -12.51 -0.67
C SER A 57 8.94 -12.25 -1.58
N LEU A 58 8.99 -12.77 -2.82
CA LEU A 58 7.86 -12.68 -3.76
C LEU A 58 6.60 -13.38 -3.25
N ARG A 59 6.75 -14.42 -2.41
CA ARG A 59 5.61 -15.15 -1.82
C ARG A 59 4.82 -14.28 -0.85
N VAL A 60 5.51 -13.42 -0.09
CA VAL A 60 4.86 -12.49 0.84
C VAL A 60 4.25 -11.31 0.10
N LEU A 61 4.86 -10.90 -1.03
CA LEU A 61 4.37 -9.80 -1.85
C LEU A 61 3.07 -10.12 -2.62
N ARG A 62 2.83 -11.40 -2.95
CA ARG A 62 1.70 -11.88 -3.75
C ARG A 62 0.52 -12.32 -2.89
#